data_AF-A0A4Q5RBG6-F1
#
_entry.id   AF-A0A4Q5RBG6-F1
#
_cell.length_a   1.000
_cell.length_b   1.000
_cell.length_c   1.000
_cell.angle_alpha   90.00
_cell.angle_beta   90.00
_cell.angle_gamma   90.00
#
_symmetry.space_group_name_H-M   'P 1'
#
loop_
_entity.id
_entity.type
_entity.pdbx_description
1 polymer ?
#
loop_
_entity_poly.entity_id
_entity_poly.type
_entity_poly.pdbx_seq_one_letter_code
_entity_poly.pdbx_strand_id
1 'polypeptide(L)'
;MSAEIYLPSGINPDLPEKIAYFCMEFAIHQPLKTYAGGLGFLAGSHMRSAWQLKMNMVGISILWKYGYYDQIRKADQGMEVQFQEKIYGFLQKTDIRLSISVSGHEIQVAVYYLPPETFHTAPVFFLTTDLPENDYLSKCICHRLYDPNPETKIAAAILLGDGGAKLLERLNWLPDVYHLNESHALPLAFHLYKKYGVIEEVRNRLVFTNHTPEPGGNEKSNMQLLEKMGFFLGISREEVNAIIHPVDNVFDHTLAALKCSRIANAVSQLHLKSLHRMWDSFEGVCPMIGITNAQDYAYWHDQSLYHALYSNNDDALQSRKHFLKQQLFEEVADQCGEIYDTGVLTIVFARRFGGYKRPELLLNNMERFQKIVTNKTRPVQLIWAGKPYPMDHSAIAAFDRIVNVCKMYPNCAVLVGYELKLSKLLKRGADVWLNVPRLTHEASGTSGMSAAMNGALNVSIPDGWFPE
;
A
#
# COMPACT_ATOMS: atom_id res chain seq x y z
N MET A 1 16.54 21.34 -19.30
CA MET A 1 16.83 20.11 -20.05
C MET A 1 15.63 19.21 -19.89
N SER A 2 15.04 18.78 -20.99
CA SER A 2 13.96 17.78 -20.99
C SER A 2 14.47 16.51 -20.32
N ALA A 3 13.75 15.98 -19.34
CA ALA A 3 14.10 14.71 -18.72
C ALA A 3 14.13 13.60 -19.79
N GLU A 4 15.23 12.87 -19.91
CA GLU A 4 15.30 11.67 -20.74
C GLU A 4 14.50 10.56 -20.06
N ILE A 5 13.41 10.16 -20.71
CA ILE A 5 12.53 9.10 -20.21
C ILE A 5 13.06 7.76 -20.71
N TYR A 6 13.60 6.97 -19.80
CA TYR A 6 14.02 5.61 -20.08
C TYR A 6 12.85 4.66 -19.83
N LEU A 7 12.21 4.26 -20.93
CA LEU A 7 11.26 3.16 -20.90
C LEU A 7 12.03 1.84 -20.67
N PRO A 8 11.35 0.79 -20.15
CA PRO A 8 12.00 -0.50 -19.91
C PRO A 8 12.82 -0.98 -21.11
N SER A 9 14.12 -1.27 -20.90
CA SER A 9 15.06 -1.72 -21.94
C SER A 9 15.75 -3.02 -21.52
N GLY A 10 16.22 -3.81 -22.49
CA GLY A 10 16.79 -5.14 -22.21
C GLY A 10 15.78 -6.14 -21.64
N ILE A 11 14.53 -6.07 -22.14
CA ILE A 11 13.39 -6.85 -21.67
C ILE A 11 13.64 -8.35 -21.76
N ASN A 12 13.21 -9.08 -20.74
CA ASN A 12 13.18 -10.53 -20.78
C ASN A 12 12.21 -11.01 -21.89
N PRO A 13 12.69 -11.73 -22.92
CA PRO A 13 11.85 -12.17 -24.04
C PRO A 13 10.69 -13.09 -23.61
N ASP A 14 10.80 -13.74 -22.46
CA ASP A 14 9.73 -14.59 -21.89
C ASP A 14 8.60 -13.75 -21.25
N LEU A 15 8.81 -12.45 -21.04
CA LEU A 15 7.86 -11.50 -20.44
C LEU A 15 7.72 -10.24 -21.33
N PRO A 16 7.26 -10.38 -22.59
CA PRO A 16 7.31 -9.30 -23.57
C PRO A 16 6.20 -8.25 -23.39
N GLU A 17 5.09 -8.62 -22.73
CA GLU A 17 3.87 -7.82 -22.60
C GLU A 17 4.14 -6.47 -21.92
N LYS A 18 3.64 -5.39 -22.51
CA LYS A 18 3.68 -4.05 -21.93
C LYS A 18 2.61 -3.91 -20.86
N ILE A 19 3.03 -3.69 -19.62
CA ILE A 19 2.12 -3.60 -18.46
C ILE A 19 2.19 -2.22 -17.83
N ALA A 20 1.06 -1.51 -17.78
CA ALA A 20 0.92 -0.30 -16.97
C ALA A 20 0.25 -0.63 -15.64
N TYR A 21 0.96 -0.45 -14.54
CA TYR A 21 0.49 -0.73 -13.18
C TYR A 21 0.03 0.54 -12.48
N PHE A 22 -1.29 0.68 -12.29
CA PHE A 22 -1.91 1.85 -11.69
C PHE A 22 -2.11 1.63 -10.20
N CYS A 23 -1.52 2.50 -9.37
CA CYS A 23 -1.71 2.44 -7.92
C CYS A 23 -1.64 3.83 -7.28
N MET A 24 -2.46 4.03 -6.25
CA MET A 24 -2.42 5.23 -5.41
C MET A 24 -1.12 5.33 -4.59
N GLU A 25 -0.46 4.20 -4.32
CA GLU A 25 0.71 4.16 -3.46
C GLU A 25 1.84 3.22 -3.91
N PHE A 26 3.08 3.65 -3.68
CA PHE A 26 4.30 2.88 -3.93
C PHE A 26 5.30 3.07 -2.79
N ALA A 27 5.63 1.98 -2.07
CA ALA A 27 6.70 1.96 -1.07
C ALA A 27 8.00 1.42 -1.67
N ILE A 28 8.62 2.25 -2.52
CA ILE A 28 9.85 1.90 -3.26
C ILE A 28 11.09 2.03 -2.38
N HIS A 29 11.25 3.18 -1.72
CA HIS A 29 12.41 3.46 -0.88
C HIS A 29 12.04 4.46 0.23
N GLN A 30 12.77 4.44 1.35
CA GLN A 30 12.45 5.25 2.53
C GLN A 30 12.22 6.75 2.25
N PRO A 31 13.02 7.44 1.40
CA PRO A 31 12.85 8.86 1.10
C PRO A 31 11.60 9.19 0.28
N LEU A 32 11.05 8.25 -0.49
CA LEU A 32 9.91 8.49 -1.38
C LEU A 32 8.59 8.21 -0.64
N LYS A 33 7.96 9.25 -0.09
CA LYS A 33 6.79 9.17 0.81
C LYS A 33 5.44 9.07 0.09
N THR A 34 5.36 8.23 -0.92
CA THR A 34 4.15 8.03 -1.74
C THR A 34 3.35 6.80 -1.30
N TYR A 35 3.31 6.49 -0.01
CA TYR A 35 2.65 5.29 0.51
C TYR A 35 2.13 5.45 1.94
N ALA A 36 1.15 4.64 2.30
CA ALA A 36 0.52 4.59 3.62
C ALA A 36 0.59 3.20 4.26
N GLY A 37 0.46 2.11 3.48
CA GLY A 37 0.29 0.78 4.07
C GLY A 37 0.66 -0.40 3.19
N GLY A 38 -0.02 -1.54 3.44
CA GLY A 38 0.33 -2.83 2.85
C GLY A 38 0.22 -2.87 1.32
N LEU A 39 -0.71 -2.10 0.73
CA LEU A 39 -0.90 -1.99 -0.71
C LEU A 39 0.35 -1.38 -1.37
N GLY A 40 0.90 -0.32 -0.79
CA GLY A 40 2.12 0.35 -1.26
C GLY A 40 3.37 -0.49 -1.01
N PHE A 41 3.43 -1.22 0.10
CA PHE A 41 4.52 -2.18 0.36
C PHE A 41 4.53 -3.31 -0.68
N LEU A 42 3.36 -3.78 -1.11
CA LEU A 42 3.24 -4.76 -2.19
C LEU A 42 3.62 -4.15 -3.53
N ALA A 43 3.03 -3.00 -3.90
CA ALA A 43 3.31 -2.32 -5.16
C ALA A 43 4.80 -1.98 -5.31
N GLY A 44 5.46 -1.52 -4.24
CA GLY A 44 6.91 -1.30 -4.23
C GLY A 44 7.72 -2.58 -4.48
N SER A 45 7.26 -3.72 -3.96
CA SER A 45 7.89 -5.03 -4.22
C SER A 45 7.65 -5.52 -5.64
N HIS A 46 6.48 -5.24 -6.24
CA HIS A 46 6.27 -5.48 -7.66
C HIS A 46 7.22 -4.66 -8.52
N MET A 47 7.41 -3.36 -8.23
CA MET A 47 8.33 -2.53 -9.01
C MET A 47 9.79 -3.01 -8.90
N ARG A 48 10.24 -3.47 -7.71
CA ARG A 48 11.57 -4.07 -7.53
C ARG A 48 11.72 -5.41 -8.27
N SER A 49 10.69 -6.26 -8.22
CA SER A 49 10.70 -7.56 -8.90
C SER A 49 10.68 -7.38 -10.42
N ALA A 50 9.87 -6.45 -10.93
CA ALA A 50 9.79 -6.12 -12.35
C ALA A 50 11.15 -5.63 -12.90
N TRP A 51 11.91 -4.87 -12.10
CA TRP A 51 13.29 -4.51 -12.44
C TRP A 51 14.22 -5.71 -12.53
N GLN A 52 14.25 -6.54 -11.49
CA GLN A 52 15.12 -7.73 -11.42
C GLN A 52 14.83 -8.72 -12.56
N LEU A 53 13.55 -8.91 -12.89
CA LEU A 53 13.08 -9.81 -13.94
C LEU A 53 13.10 -9.16 -15.33
N LYS A 54 13.49 -7.87 -15.44
CA LYS A 54 13.50 -7.07 -16.67
C LYS A 54 12.15 -7.11 -17.40
N MET A 55 11.07 -6.95 -16.65
CA MET A 55 9.70 -6.89 -17.19
C MET A 55 9.47 -5.57 -17.93
N ASN A 56 8.65 -5.62 -18.97
CA ASN A 56 8.21 -4.45 -19.72
C ASN A 56 7.07 -3.71 -18.99
N MET A 57 7.36 -3.22 -17.79
CA MET A 57 6.38 -2.67 -16.86
C MET A 57 6.68 -1.22 -16.51
N VAL A 58 5.64 -0.39 -16.41
CA VAL A 58 5.71 0.97 -15.87
C VAL A 58 4.70 1.14 -14.74
N GLY A 59 5.08 1.87 -13.69
CA GLY A 59 4.15 2.26 -12.61
C GLY A 59 3.55 3.65 -12.87
N ILE A 60 2.27 3.83 -12.57
CA ILE A 60 1.56 5.11 -12.66
C ILE A 60 0.95 5.45 -11.30
N SER A 61 1.24 6.65 -10.80
CA SER A 61 0.74 7.13 -9.50
C SER A 61 0.54 8.66 -9.48
N ILE A 62 0.14 9.17 -8.32
CA ILE A 62 0.03 10.61 -8.06
C ILE A 62 1.22 11.05 -7.19
N LEU A 63 1.78 12.22 -7.50
CA LEU A 63 2.77 12.85 -6.64
C LEU A 63 2.08 13.56 -5.48
N TRP A 64 2.05 12.91 -4.32
CA TRP A 64 1.40 13.45 -3.13
C TRP A 64 2.26 14.53 -2.46
N LYS A 65 1.80 15.79 -2.49
CA LYS A 65 2.53 16.95 -1.94
C LYS A 65 2.89 16.79 -0.46
N TYR A 66 2.00 16.22 0.34
CA TYR A 66 2.21 15.98 1.78
C TYR A 66 2.28 14.50 2.14
N GLY A 67 2.34 13.60 1.15
CA GLY A 67 2.30 12.16 1.36
C GLY A 67 1.00 11.68 2.03
N TYR A 68 1.10 10.63 2.85
CA TYR A 68 0.02 10.17 3.72
C TYR A 68 -0.06 11.00 5.00
N TYR A 69 0.95 10.88 5.88
CA TYR A 69 1.27 11.81 6.96
C TYR A 69 2.57 11.37 7.67
N ASP A 70 3.21 12.32 8.35
CA ASP A 70 4.32 12.10 9.26
C ASP A 70 3.79 11.88 10.69
N GLN A 71 4.07 10.71 11.25
CA GLN A 71 3.66 10.38 12.61
C GLN A 71 4.72 10.91 13.57
N ILE A 72 4.34 11.85 14.43
CA ILE A 72 5.23 12.47 15.42
C ILE A 72 4.72 12.22 16.84
N ARG A 73 5.56 12.50 17.84
CA ARG A 73 5.17 12.44 19.25
C ARG A 73 4.73 13.80 19.76
N LYS A 74 3.68 13.81 20.56
CA LYS A 74 3.30 14.90 21.44
C LYS A 74 4.21 14.97 22.66
N ALA A 75 4.12 16.07 23.41
CA ALA A 75 4.83 16.25 24.68
C ALA A 75 4.50 15.15 25.71
N ASP A 76 3.29 14.58 25.66
CA ASP A 76 2.86 13.48 26.54
C ASP A 76 3.19 12.08 26.00
N GLN A 77 4.05 11.98 24.96
CA GLN A 77 4.40 10.76 24.23
C GLN A 77 3.30 10.16 23.33
N GLY A 78 2.07 10.67 23.40
CA GLY A 78 1.01 10.28 22.49
C GLY A 78 1.34 10.65 21.04
N MET A 79 0.56 10.17 20.08
CA MET A 79 0.83 10.49 18.67
C MET A 79 0.17 11.79 18.22
N GLU A 80 0.82 12.44 17.26
CA GLU A 80 0.26 13.54 16.48
C GLU A 80 0.53 13.33 14.99
N VAL A 81 -0.36 13.90 14.18
CA VAL A 81 -0.34 13.85 12.72
C VAL A 81 0.27 15.16 12.22
N GLN A 82 1.37 15.07 11.48
CA GLN A 82 1.97 16.19 10.78
C GLN A 82 1.91 15.96 9.27
N PHE A 83 1.55 17.00 8.52
CA PHE A 83 1.60 17.00 7.06
C PHE A 83 2.75 17.89 6.61
N GLN A 84 3.92 17.29 6.37
CA GLN A 84 5.07 18.02 5.87
C GLN A 84 5.15 17.94 4.34
N GLU A 85 5.41 19.07 3.70
CA GLU A 85 5.62 19.13 2.25
C GLU A 85 6.81 18.26 1.83
N LYS A 86 6.64 17.51 0.74
CA LYS A 86 7.62 16.56 0.22
C LYS A 86 8.22 17.11 -1.06
N ILE A 87 9.54 17.31 -1.05
CA ILE A 87 10.31 17.75 -2.20
C ILE A 87 11.32 16.64 -2.54
N TYR A 88 11.26 16.14 -3.77
CA TYR A 88 12.11 15.03 -4.21
C TYR A 88 13.08 15.47 -5.29
N GLY A 89 14.34 15.72 -4.91
CA GLY A 89 15.38 16.10 -5.87
C GLY A 89 15.79 14.99 -6.84
N PHE A 90 15.46 13.73 -6.52
CA PHE A 90 15.75 12.57 -7.37
C PHE A 90 14.64 12.25 -8.39
N LEU A 91 13.48 12.92 -8.31
CA LEU A 91 12.46 12.81 -9.34
C LEU A 91 12.75 13.80 -10.46
N GLN A 92 12.66 13.33 -11.70
CA GLN A 92 12.88 14.16 -12.87
C GLN A 92 11.55 14.80 -13.30
N LYS A 93 11.49 16.13 -13.31
CA LYS A 93 10.36 16.85 -13.90
C LYS A 93 10.45 16.75 -15.42
N THR A 94 9.37 16.29 -16.06
CA THR A 94 9.30 16.19 -17.52
C THR A 94 8.67 17.46 -18.13
N ASP A 95 8.85 17.63 -19.44
CA ASP A 95 8.17 18.68 -20.23
C ASP A 95 6.75 18.27 -20.66
N ILE A 96 6.29 17.08 -20.24
CA ILE A 96 4.95 16.61 -20.54
C ILE A 96 3.93 17.45 -19.74
N ARG A 97 2.95 17.97 -20.46
CA ARG A 97 1.75 18.62 -19.94
C ARG A 97 0.53 17.92 -20.51
N LEU A 98 -0.40 17.61 -19.63
CA LEU A 98 -1.68 16.97 -19.95
C LEU A 98 -2.79 17.83 -19.34
N SER A 99 -4.02 17.63 -19.78
CA SER A 99 -5.19 18.17 -19.09
C SER A 99 -6.21 17.08 -18.80
N ILE A 100 -6.87 17.21 -17.65
CA ILE A 100 -8.01 16.39 -17.24
C ILE A 100 -9.21 17.30 -16.99
N SER A 101 -10.43 16.76 -17.05
CA SER A 101 -11.63 17.50 -16.69
C SER A 101 -12.18 16.95 -15.38
N VAL A 102 -12.36 17.82 -14.38
CA VAL A 102 -12.95 17.48 -13.09
C VAL A 102 -14.02 18.51 -12.77
N SER A 103 -15.23 18.04 -12.49
CA SER A 103 -16.39 18.90 -12.24
C SER A 103 -16.65 19.96 -13.34
N GLY A 104 -16.34 19.62 -14.59
CA GLY A 104 -16.46 20.52 -15.75
C GLY A 104 -15.34 21.55 -15.90
N HIS A 105 -14.34 21.54 -15.01
CA HIS A 105 -13.16 22.41 -15.10
C HIS A 105 -11.98 21.66 -15.70
N GLU A 106 -11.29 22.30 -16.65
CA GLU A 106 -10.04 21.78 -17.20
C GLU A 106 -8.88 22.07 -16.24
N ILE A 107 -8.16 21.02 -15.85
CA ILE A 107 -7.06 21.06 -14.88
C ILE A 107 -5.77 20.64 -15.57
N GLN A 108 -4.72 21.45 -15.44
CA GLN A 108 -3.40 21.14 -15.98
C GLN A 108 -2.69 20.11 -15.11
N VAL A 109 -2.01 19.15 -15.73
CA VAL A 109 -1.28 18.08 -15.06
C VAL A 109 0.16 18.07 -15.55
N ALA A 110 1.10 18.04 -14.60
CA ALA A 110 2.51 17.81 -14.87
C ALA A 110 2.91 16.40 -14.46
N VAL A 111 4.01 15.93 -15.06
CA VAL A 111 4.49 14.56 -14.90
C VAL A 111 5.92 14.58 -14.38
N TYR A 112 6.13 13.88 -13.27
CA TYR A 112 7.43 13.54 -12.72
C TYR A 112 7.74 12.08 -13.03
N TYR A 113 9.02 11.80 -13.25
CA TYR A 113 9.52 10.48 -13.61
C TYR A 113 10.56 10.04 -12.58
N LEU A 114 10.42 8.80 -12.09
CA LEU A 114 11.43 8.11 -11.30
C LEU A 114 12.23 7.19 -12.23
N PRO A 115 13.50 7.53 -12.53
CA PRO A 115 14.37 6.67 -13.31
C PRO A 115 14.62 5.33 -12.60
N PRO A 116 14.67 4.21 -13.34
CA PRO A 116 14.92 2.90 -12.77
C PRO A 116 16.18 2.80 -11.92
N GLU A 117 17.28 3.40 -12.37
CA GLU A 117 18.60 3.34 -11.72
C GLU A 117 18.64 4.07 -10.36
N THR A 118 17.67 4.93 -10.07
CA THR A 118 17.63 5.68 -8.80
C THR A 118 17.48 4.73 -7.61
N PHE A 119 16.61 3.72 -7.73
CA PHE A 119 16.31 2.77 -6.65
C PHE A 119 16.22 1.31 -7.12
N HIS A 120 16.65 1.01 -8.35
CA HIS A 120 16.57 -0.32 -8.98
C HIS A 120 15.14 -0.87 -9.00
N THR A 121 14.24 -0.10 -9.60
CA THR A 121 12.82 -0.45 -9.77
C THR A 121 12.38 -0.28 -11.22
N ALA A 122 11.25 -0.86 -11.60
CA ALA A 122 10.56 -0.46 -12.81
C ALA A 122 10.35 1.07 -12.80
N PRO A 123 10.37 1.72 -13.98
CA PRO A 123 10.14 3.15 -14.08
C PRO A 123 8.75 3.51 -13.55
N VAL A 124 8.65 4.60 -12.80
CA VAL A 124 7.38 5.08 -12.24
C VAL A 124 7.14 6.52 -12.63
N PHE A 125 5.93 6.81 -13.10
CA PHE A 125 5.48 8.16 -13.38
C PHE A 125 4.51 8.64 -12.31
N PHE A 126 4.72 9.87 -11.87
CA PHE A 126 3.90 10.55 -10.87
C PHE A 126 3.23 11.77 -11.48
N LEU A 127 1.91 11.82 -11.38
CA LEU A 127 1.08 12.92 -11.89
C LEU A 127 0.83 13.95 -10.79
N THR A 128 0.88 15.24 -11.12
CA THR A 128 0.57 16.31 -10.16
C THR A 128 -0.24 17.44 -10.78
N THR A 129 -1.18 17.96 -10.00
CA THR A 129 -1.95 19.17 -10.30
C THR A 129 -1.44 20.38 -9.48
N ASP A 130 -0.39 20.23 -8.68
CA ASP A 130 0.22 21.31 -7.89
C ASP A 130 1.06 22.23 -8.79
N LEU A 131 0.35 23.03 -9.58
CA LEU A 131 0.89 23.87 -10.65
C LEU A 131 0.37 25.30 -10.48
N PRO A 132 1.21 26.33 -10.66
CA PRO A 132 0.80 27.71 -10.42
C PRO A 132 -0.40 28.15 -11.26
N GLU A 133 -0.58 27.57 -12.45
CA GLU A 133 -1.68 27.87 -13.37
C GLU A 133 -3.03 27.31 -12.91
N ASN A 134 -3.04 26.31 -12.02
CA ASN A 134 -4.25 25.73 -11.46
C ASN A 134 -4.74 26.53 -10.25
N ASP A 135 -6.07 26.57 -10.06
CA ASP A 135 -6.68 27.10 -8.84
C ASP A 135 -6.36 26.23 -7.61
N TYR A 136 -6.66 26.76 -6.43
CA TYR A 136 -6.33 26.08 -5.17
C TYR A 136 -7.04 24.71 -5.02
N LEU A 137 -8.29 24.58 -5.46
CA LEU A 137 -9.04 23.33 -5.34
C LEU A 137 -8.43 22.25 -6.23
N SER A 138 -8.03 22.63 -7.44
CA SER A 138 -7.35 21.77 -8.40
C SER A 138 -5.99 21.30 -7.89
N LYS A 139 -5.23 22.18 -7.21
CA LYS A 139 -3.97 21.79 -6.52
C LYS A 139 -4.22 20.77 -5.42
N CYS A 140 -5.31 20.92 -4.66
CA CYS A 140 -5.66 20.04 -3.55
C CYS A 140 -5.84 18.56 -3.93
N ILE A 141 -6.13 18.25 -5.20
CA ILE A 141 -6.32 16.88 -5.71
C ILE A 141 -5.12 15.97 -5.35
N CYS A 142 -3.89 16.51 -5.40
CA CYS A 142 -2.68 15.74 -5.11
C CYS A 142 -2.04 16.12 -3.77
N HIS A 143 -2.75 16.78 -2.86
CA HIS A 143 -2.17 17.19 -1.58
C HIS A 143 -1.92 16.01 -0.64
N ARG A 144 -2.92 15.15 -0.42
CA ARG A 144 -2.87 14.09 0.60
C ARG A 144 -3.33 12.76 0.03
N LEU A 145 -2.52 11.72 0.26
CA LEU A 145 -2.92 10.35 -0.02
C LEU A 145 -4.05 9.95 0.95
N TYR A 146 -5.16 9.46 0.40
CA TYR A 146 -6.36 9.07 1.16
C TYR A 146 -7.02 10.21 1.94
N ASP A 147 -7.19 11.37 1.29
CA ASP A 147 -7.98 12.47 1.83
C ASP A 147 -9.42 11.99 2.17
N PRO A 148 -10.00 12.38 3.32
CA PRO A 148 -11.35 11.95 3.70
C PRO A 148 -12.46 12.59 2.84
N ASN A 149 -12.19 13.71 2.16
CA ASN A 149 -13.20 14.40 1.37
C ASN A 149 -13.58 13.61 0.10
N PRO A 150 -14.87 13.25 -0.11
CA PRO A 150 -15.30 12.44 -1.25
C PRO A 150 -14.96 13.05 -2.62
N GLU A 151 -15.14 14.36 -2.81
CA GLU A 151 -14.87 15.04 -4.06
C GLU A 151 -13.37 14.99 -4.41
N THR A 152 -12.49 15.21 -3.43
CA THR A 152 -11.04 15.08 -3.59
C THR A 152 -10.65 13.65 -3.97
N LYS A 153 -11.26 12.63 -3.34
CA LYS A 153 -11.02 11.22 -3.71
C LYS A 153 -11.41 10.92 -5.16
N ILE A 154 -12.58 11.39 -5.59
CA ILE A 154 -13.07 11.20 -6.96
C ILE A 154 -12.15 11.93 -7.96
N ALA A 155 -11.74 13.16 -7.64
CA ALA A 155 -10.82 13.92 -8.46
C ALA A 155 -9.44 13.23 -8.57
N ALA A 156 -8.93 12.66 -7.48
CA ALA A 156 -7.70 11.88 -7.48
C ALA A 156 -7.85 10.58 -8.31
N ALA A 157 -9.00 9.91 -8.25
CA ALA A 157 -9.28 8.75 -9.10
C ALA A 157 -9.27 9.13 -10.59
N ILE A 158 -9.84 10.28 -10.97
CA ILE A 158 -9.81 10.80 -12.34
C ILE A 158 -8.38 11.13 -12.76
N LEU A 159 -7.61 11.82 -11.90
CA LEU A 159 -6.21 12.12 -12.16
C LEU A 159 -5.38 10.84 -12.41
N LEU A 160 -5.55 9.82 -11.57
CA LEU A 160 -4.83 8.56 -11.70
C LEU A 160 -5.25 7.79 -12.96
N GLY A 161 -6.56 7.65 -13.21
CA GLY A 161 -7.10 6.88 -14.32
C GLY A 161 -6.97 7.57 -15.68
N ASP A 162 -7.66 8.72 -15.87
CA ASP A 162 -7.66 9.47 -17.13
C ASP A 162 -6.31 10.15 -17.39
N GLY A 163 -5.73 10.78 -16.37
CA GLY A 163 -4.42 11.41 -16.49
C GLY A 163 -3.32 10.40 -16.79
N GLY A 164 -3.39 9.21 -16.19
CA GLY A 164 -2.45 8.12 -16.46
C GLY A 164 -2.61 7.54 -17.87
N ALA A 165 -3.84 7.36 -18.36
CA ALA A 165 -4.08 6.92 -19.72
C ALA A 165 -3.53 7.92 -20.76
N LYS A 166 -3.83 9.22 -20.58
CA LYS A 166 -3.33 10.30 -21.44
C LYS A 166 -1.82 10.41 -21.44
N LEU A 167 -1.17 10.15 -20.29
CA LEU A 167 0.29 10.08 -20.21
C LEU A 167 0.84 8.99 -21.14
N LEU A 168 0.30 7.78 -21.05
CA LEU A 168 0.77 6.64 -21.84
C LEU A 168 0.62 6.89 -23.34
N GLU A 169 -0.49 7.50 -23.76
CA GLU A 169 -0.70 7.95 -25.13
C GLU A 169 0.30 9.01 -25.57
N ARG A 170 0.57 10.00 -24.71
CA ARG A 170 1.53 11.08 -24.97
C ARG A 170 2.98 10.60 -25.08
N LEU A 171 3.30 9.50 -24.40
CA LEU A 171 4.58 8.79 -24.50
C LEU A 171 4.68 7.87 -25.72
N ASN A 172 3.56 7.66 -26.44
CA ASN A 172 3.44 6.61 -27.47
C ASN A 172 3.84 5.22 -26.94
N TRP A 173 3.59 4.96 -25.65
CA TRP A 173 3.80 3.67 -25.01
C TRP A 173 2.43 3.07 -24.69
N LEU A 174 1.89 2.33 -25.64
CA LEU A 174 0.58 1.70 -25.52
C LEU A 174 0.74 0.33 -24.81
N PRO A 175 0.17 0.15 -23.61
CA PRO A 175 0.21 -1.12 -22.90
C PRO A 175 -0.70 -2.15 -23.54
N ASP A 176 -0.25 -3.40 -23.48
CA ASP A 176 -1.08 -4.59 -23.76
C ASP A 176 -2.03 -4.85 -22.58
N VAL A 177 -1.56 -4.57 -21.36
CA VAL A 177 -2.30 -4.77 -20.12
C VAL A 177 -2.23 -3.53 -19.23
N TYR A 178 -3.40 -3.12 -18.74
CA TYR A 178 -3.58 -2.13 -17.70
C TYR A 178 -4.00 -2.85 -16.43
N HIS A 179 -3.19 -2.72 -15.38
CA HIS A 179 -3.42 -3.37 -14.10
C HIS A 179 -3.88 -2.36 -13.06
N LEU A 180 -5.13 -2.50 -12.61
CA LEU A 180 -5.69 -1.76 -11.49
C LEU A 180 -5.35 -2.43 -10.16
N ASN A 181 -4.49 -1.78 -9.37
CA ASN A 181 -4.24 -2.19 -7.99
C ASN A 181 -5.28 -1.55 -7.05
N GLU A 182 -6.36 -2.28 -6.81
CA GLU A 182 -7.63 -1.78 -6.27
C GLU A 182 -8.36 -0.83 -7.25
N SER A 183 -9.63 -0.53 -6.98
CA SER A 183 -10.53 0.20 -7.90
C SER A 183 -10.25 1.70 -8.03
N HIS A 184 -9.18 2.20 -7.39
CA HIS A 184 -8.87 3.62 -7.31
C HIS A 184 -8.67 4.33 -8.66
N ALA A 185 -8.16 3.62 -9.67
CA ALA A 185 -7.92 4.20 -11.00
C ALA A 185 -9.01 3.82 -12.03
N LEU A 186 -10.20 3.42 -11.57
CA LEU A 186 -11.30 2.98 -12.42
C LEU A 186 -11.71 3.95 -13.55
N PRO A 187 -11.54 5.29 -13.45
CA PRO A 187 -11.72 6.19 -14.60
C PRO A 187 -10.96 5.77 -15.87
N LEU A 188 -9.88 5.01 -15.72
CA LEU A 188 -9.17 4.35 -16.82
C LEU A 188 -10.08 3.48 -17.69
N ALA A 189 -10.99 2.71 -17.10
CA ALA A 189 -11.90 1.84 -17.86
C ALA A 189 -12.81 2.66 -18.79
N PHE A 190 -13.29 3.81 -18.30
CA PHE A 190 -14.11 4.73 -19.07
C PHE A 190 -13.30 5.47 -20.14
N HIS A 191 -12.03 5.78 -19.87
CA HIS A 191 -11.13 6.33 -20.88
C HIS A 191 -10.96 5.34 -22.04
N LEU A 192 -10.68 4.06 -21.73
CA LEU A 192 -10.56 3.02 -22.73
C LEU A 192 -11.87 2.78 -23.49
N TYR A 193 -13.02 2.81 -22.80
CA TYR A 193 -14.32 2.67 -23.44
C TYR A 193 -14.57 3.81 -24.44
N LYS A 194 -14.28 5.06 -24.06
CA LYS A 194 -14.40 6.22 -24.95
C LYS A 194 -13.49 6.12 -26.18
N LYS A 195 -12.31 5.53 -26.02
CA LYS A 195 -11.33 5.34 -27.09
C LYS A 195 -11.75 4.27 -28.10
N TYR A 196 -12.23 3.13 -27.63
CA TYR A 196 -12.52 1.96 -28.48
C TYR A 196 -14.01 1.80 -28.83
N GLY A 197 -14.92 2.41 -28.06
CA GLY A 197 -16.38 2.36 -28.25
C GLY A 197 -17.03 1.02 -27.91
N VAL A 198 -16.27 0.02 -27.45
CA VAL A 198 -16.78 -1.33 -27.17
C VAL A 198 -16.20 -1.85 -25.85
N ILE A 199 -17.06 -2.38 -24.98
CA ILE A 199 -16.65 -2.88 -23.65
C ILE A 199 -15.68 -4.07 -23.72
N GLU A 200 -15.77 -4.91 -24.74
CA GLU A 200 -14.86 -6.05 -24.92
C GLU A 200 -13.41 -5.60 -25.12
N GLU A 201 -13.17 -4.48 -25.81
CA GLU A 201 -11.82 -3.93 -25.97
C GLU A 201 -11.25 -3.40 -24.63
N VAL A 202 -12.12 -2.92 -23.73
CA VAL A 202 -11.73 -2.55 -22.37
C VAL A 202 -11.38 -3.81 -21.57
N ARG A 203 -12.28 -4.80 -21.57
CA ARG A 203 -12.08 -6.08 -20.87
C ARG A 203 -10.77 -6.72 -21.26
N ASN A 204 -10.51 -6.86 -22.56
CA ASN A 204 -9.30 -7.50 -23.10
C ASN A 204 -7.99 -6.89 -22.58
N ARG A 205 -7.99 -5.63 -22.17
CA ARG A 205 -6.81 -4.88 -21.73
C ARG A 205 -6.76 -4.64 -20.23
N LEU A 206 -7.84 -4.84 -19.48
CA LEU A 206 -7.92 -4.47 -18.07
C LEU A 206 -7.84 -5.71 -17.16
N VAL A 207 -6.95 -5.64 -16.17
CA VAL A 207 -6.78 -6.62 -15.09
C VAL A 207 -6.97 -5.90 -13.76
N PHE A 208 -7.65 -6.56 -12.81
CA PHE A 208 -8.00 -5.97 -11.53
C PHE A 208 -7.55 -6.84 -10.35
N THR A 209 -6.87 -6.25 -9.37
CA THR A 209 -6.63 -6.92 -8.09
C THR A 209 -7.47 -6.29 -7.00
N ASN A 210 -8.27 -7.11 -6.32
CA ASN A 210 -8.99 -6.68 -5.12
C ASN A 210 -8.23 -7.12 -3.86
N HIS A 211 -8.11 -6.20 -2.90
CA HIS A 211 -7.42 -6.41 -1.62
C HIS A 211 -8.36 -6.41 -0.42
N THR A 212 -9.67 -6.31 -0.67
CA THR A 212 -10.68 -5.98 0.32
C THR A 212 -11.44 -7.25 0.74
N PRO A 213 -11.24 -7.75 1.97
CA PRO A 213 -11.79 -9.05 2.38
C PRO A 213 -13.27 -9.02 2.75
N GLU A 214 -13.86 -7.84 2.95
CA GLU A 214 -15.22 -7.67 3.46
C GLU A 214 -16.04 -6.60 2.71
N PRO A 215 -17.38 -6.76 2.62
CA PRO A 215 -18.23 -5.86 1.84
C PRO A 215 -18.11 -4.39 2.23
N GLY A 216 -18.03 -4.10 3.54
CA GLY A 216 -17.98 -2.74 4.08
C GLY A 216 -16.68 -1.98 3.76
N GLY A 217 -15.65 -2.67 3.29
CA GLY A 217 -14.41 -2.04 2.84
C GLY A 217 -14.42 -1.62 1.37
N ASN A 218 -15.40 -2.06 0.57
CA ASN A 218 -15.47 -1.71 -0.85
C ASN A 218 -16.08 -0.32 -1.01
N GLU A 219 -15.40 0.54 -1.77
CA GLU A 219 -15.83 1.92 -1.99
C GLU A 219 -17.17 1.94 -2.75
N LYS A 220 -18.12 2.69 -2.20
CA LYS A 220 -19.42 2.95 -2.80
C LYS A 220 -19.63 4.45 -2.89
N SER A 221 -20.04 4.93 -4.06
CA SER A 221 -20.28 6.35 -4.27
C SER A 221 -21.67 6.59 -4.83
N ASN A 222 -22.19 7.79 -4.57
CA ASN A 222 -23.42 8.24 -5.19
C ASN A 222 -23.17 8.49 -6.69
N MET A 223 -24.03 7.93 -7.55
CA MET A 223 -23.89 8.03 -9.00
C MET A 223 -23.94 9.49 -9.51
N GLN A 224 -24.84 10.32 -8.96
CA GLN A 224 -24.96 11.73 -9.36
C GLN A 224 -23.69 12.52 -9.03
N LEU A 225 -23.04 12.23 -7.90
CA LEU A 225 -21.78 12.86 -7.55
C LEU A 225 -20.66 12.48 -8.54
N LEU A 226 -20.56 11.20 -8.91
CA LEU A 226 -19.57 10.75 -9.90
C LEU A 226 -19.75 11.44 -11.26
N GLU A 227 -20.99 11.55 -11.73
CA GLU A 227 -21.32 12.26 -12.96
C GLU A 227 -20.96 13.74 -12.88
N LYS A 228 -21.38 14.41 -11.80
CA LYS A 228 -21.07 15.82 -11.57
C LYS A 228 -19.57 16.05 -11.60
N MET A 229 -18.79 15.17 -10.97
CA MET A 229 -17.33 15.28 -10.91
C MET A 229 -16.62 14.89 -12.22
N GLY A 230 -17.32 14.33 -13.21
CA GLY A 230 -16.74 13.93 -14.49
C GLY A 230 -16.08 12.56 -14.50
N PHE A 231 -16.39 11.69 -13.53
CA PHE A 231 -15.75 10.37 -13.36
C PHE A 231 -15.88 9.45 -14.59
N PHE A 232 -16.98 9.59 -15.35
CA PHE A 232 -17.27 8.79 -16.54
C PHE A 232 -16.79 9.43 -17.85
N LEU A 233 -16.03 10.53 -17.79
CA LEU A 233 -15.37 11.17 -18.93
C LEU A 233 -16.29 11.54 -20.11
N GLY A 234 -17.55 11.84 -19.81
CA GLY A 234 -18.59 12.23 -20.77
C GLY A 234 -19.43 11.08 -21.33
N ILE A 235 -19.22 9.84 -20.89
CA ILE A 235 -20.09 8.71 -21.22
C ILE A 235 -21.46 8.92 -20.55
N SER A 236 -22.54 8.60 -21.28
CA SER A 236 -23.90 8.78 -20.78
C SER A 236 -24.23 7.86 -19.61
N ARG A 237 -25.16 8.28 -18.75
CA ARG A 237 -25.65 7.47 -17.62
C ARG A 237 -26.21 6.14 -18.11
N GLU A 238 -26.91 6.17 -19.24
CA GLU A 238 -27.52 5.00 -19.88
C GLU A 238 -26.47 3.96 -20.26
N GLU A 239 -25.36 4.39 -20.89
CA GLU A 239 -24.24 3.51 -21.25
C GLU A 239 -23.51 2.97 -20.00
N VAL A 240 -23.23 3.82 -19.01
CA VAL A 240 -22.60 3.34 -17.77
C VAL A 240 -23.50 2.33 -17.06
N ASN A 241 -24.80 2.59 -17.00
CA ASN A 241 -25.76 1.66 -16.40
C ASN A 241 -25.85 0.34 -17.18
N ALA A 242 -25.74 0.37 -18.50
CA ALA A 242 -25.72 -0.82 -19.35
C ALA A 242 -24.46 -1.68 -19.15
N ILE A 243 -23.35 -1.10 -18.69
CA ILE A 243 -22.12 -1.84 -18.39
C ILE A 243 -22.13 -2.36 -16.95
N ILE A 244 -22.50 -1.50 -16.00
CA ILE A 244 -22.26 -1.74 -14.56
C ILE A 244 -23.48 -2.37 -13.87
N HIS A 245 -24.70 -2.04 -14.32
CA HIS A 245 -25.96 -2.41 -13.68
C HIS A 245 -26.01 -2.02 -12.19
N PRO A 246 -25.88 -0.71 -11.85
CA PRO A 246 -25.88 -0.27 -10.46
C PRO A 246 -27.23 -0.50 -9.79
N VAL A 247 -27.21 -0.76 -8.48
CA VAL A 247 -28.42 -0.93 -7.66
C VAL A 247 -28.68 0.37 -6.89
N ASP A 248 -29.91 0.86 -6.90
CA ASP A 248 -30.37 2.03 -6.11
C ASP A 248 -29.54 3.32 -6.26
N ASN A 249 -29.05 3.64 -7.48
CA ASN A 249 -28.16 4.79 -7.76
C ASN A 249 -26.83 4.78 -6.96
N VAL A 250 -26.45 3.62 -6.41
CA VAL A 250 -25.16 3.42 -5.75
C VAL A 250 -24.21 2.77 -6.74
N PHE A 251 -23.08 3.44 -6.98
CA PHE A 251 -21.99 2.92 -7.79
C PHE A 251 -21.00 2.18 -6.89
N ASP A 252 -20.91 0.86 -7.07
CA ASP A 252 -19.91 0.03 -6.40
C ASP A 252 -18.66 -0.08 -7.29
N HIS A 253 -17.56 0.52 -6.83
CA HIS A 253 -16.34 0.63 -7.62
C HIS A 253 -15.67 -0.73 -7.86
N THR A 254 -15.78 -1.65 -6.90
CA THR A 254 -15.22 -3.00 -7.03
C THR A 254 -16.02 -3.81 -8.05
N LEU A 255 -17.36 -3.78 -7.95
CA LEU A 255 -18.21 -4.44 -8.94
C LEU A 255 -17.97 -3.90 -10.35
N ALA A 256 -17.84 -2.58 -10.48
CA ALA A 256 -17.53 -1.95 -11.75
C ALA A 256 -16.18 -2.40 -12.33
N ALA A 257 -15.13 -2.46 -11.50
CA ALA A 257 -13.82 -2.96 -11.91
C ALA A 257 -13.89 -4.44 -12.36
N LEU A 258 -14.64 -5.28 -11.64
CA LEU A 258 -14.85 -6.69 -11.99
C LEU A 258 -15.56 -6.87 -13.33
N LYS A 259 -16.53 -6.00 -13.67
CA LYS A 259 -17.28 -6.06 -14.93
C LYS A 259 -16.50 -5.51 -16.13
N CYS A 260 -15.58 -4.59 -15.88
CA CYS A 260 -14.74 -3.97 -16.92
C CYS A 260 -13.44 -4.73 -17.20
N SER A 261 -13.07 -5.72 -16.38
CA SER A 261 -11.81 -6.47 -16.51
C SER A 261 -11.99 -7.80 -17.24
N ARG A 262 -10.93 -8.31 -17.88
CA ARG A 262 -10.92 -9.69 -18.42
C ARG A 262 -10.72 -10.73 -17.33
N ILE A 263 -9.94 -10.39 -16.31
CA ILE A 263 -9.64 -11.27 -15.18
C ILE A 263 -9.37 -10.41 -13.96
N ALA A 264 -9.76 -10.93 -12.80
CA ALA A 264 -9.41 -10.35 -11.51
C ALA A 264 -8.69 -11.36 -10.63
N ASN A 265 -7.91 -10.87 -9.68
CA ASN A 265 -7.28 -11.73 -8.69
C ASN A 265 -7.53 -11.29 -7.25
N ALA A 266 -7.71 -12.29 -6.40
CA ALA A 266 -7.55 -12.22 -4.96
C ALA A 266 -6.06 -12.27 -4.59
N VAL A 267 -5.77 -11.93 -3.33
CA VAL A 267 -4.40 -11.84 -2.77
C VAL A 267 -3.99 -13.00 -1.84
N SER A 268 -4.87 -14.00 -1.72
CA SER A 268 -4.66 -15.31 -1.07
C SER A 268 -5.74 -16.30 -1.52
N GLN A 269 -5.54 -17.59 -1.25
CA GLN A 269 -6.55 -18.61 -1.55
C GLN A 269 -7.81 -18.48 -0.67
N LEU A 270 -7.68 -18.08 0.59
CA LEU A 270 -8.83 -17.80 1.45
C LEU A 270 -9.59 -16.56 1.00
N HIS A 271 -8.86 -15.52 0.58
CA HIS A 271 -9.48 -14.31 0.05
C HIS A 271 -10.27 -14.58 -1.23
N LEU A 272 -9.79 -15.46 -2.10
CA LEU A 272 -10.53 -15.88 -3.30
C LEU A 272 -11.93 -16.41 -2.94
N LYS A 273 -12.03 -17.24 -1.90
CA LYS A 273 -13.33 -17.73 -1.40
C LYS A 273 -14.23 -16.59 -0.90
N SER A 274 -13.65 -15.54 -0.31
CA SER A 274 -14.42 -14.34 0.09
C SER A 274 -14.91 -13.56 -1.12
N LEU A 275 -14.09 -13.41 -2.17
CA LEU A 275 -14.52 -12.73 -3.40
C LEU A 275 -15.67 -13.47 -4.08
N HIS A 276 -15.58 -14.79 -4.24
CA HIS A 276 -16.68 -15.58 -4.80
C HIS A 276 -17.99 -15.40 -4.01
N ARG A 277 -17.90 -15.46 -2.67
CA ARG A 277 -19.07 -15.21 -1.81
C ARG A 277 -19.67 -13.82 -1.96
N MET A 278 -18.85 -12.80 -2.25
CA MET A 278 -19.31 -11.42 -2.40
C MET A 278 -19.87 -11.12 -3.79
N TRP A 279 -19.29 -11.70 -4.84
CA TRP A 279 -19.44 -11.19 -6.20
C TRP A 279 -20.07 -12.17 -7.20
N ASP A 280 -20.10 -13.49 -6.93
CA ASP A 280 -20.61 -14.49 -7.89
C ASP A 280 -22.10 -14.34 -8.20
N SER A 281 -22.87 -13.70 -7.31
CA SER A 281 -24.29 -13.43 -7.53
C SER A 281 -24.56 -12.34 -8.57
N PHE A 282 -23.52 -11.59 -8.98
CA PHE A 282 -23.66 -10.51 -9.94
C PHE A 282 -23.32 -10.99 -11.36
N GLU A 283 -24.23 -10.73 -12.29
CA GLU A 283 -24.00 -11.07 -13.70
C GLU A 283 -22.90 -10.19 -14.32
N GLY A 284 -22.09 -10.79 -15.20
CA GLY A 284 -21.08 -10.09 -15.98
C GLY A 284 -19.76 -9.78 -15.25
N VAL A 285 -19.55 -10.33 -14.05
CA VAL A 285 -18.24 -10.27 -13.39
C VAL A 285 -17.24 -11.18 -14.10
N CYS A 286 -15.99 -10.72 -14.21
CA CYS A 286 -14.93 -11.52 -14.82
C CYS A 286 -14.51 -12.72 -13.96
N PRO A 287 -13.82 -13.73 -14.55
CA PRO A 287 -13.20 -14.81 -13.79
C PRO A 287 -12.25 -14.28 -12.71
N MET A 288 -12.29 -14.91 -11.54
CA MET A 288 -11.43 -14.57 -10.40
C MET A 288 -10.45 -15.71 -10.11
N ILE A 289 -9.18 -15.37 -9.87
CA ILE A 289 -8.12 -16.31 -9.50
C ILE A 289 -7.42 -15.91 -8.20
N GLY A 290 -6.71 -16.84 -7.56
CA GLY A 290 -5.92 -16.56 -6.36
C GLY A 290 -4.45 -16.36 -6.71
N ILE A 291 -3.93 -15.15 -6.53
CA ILE A 291 -2.49 -14.86 -6.61
C ILE A 291 -2.04 -14.41 -5.23
N THR A 292 -1.35 -15.30 -4.53
CA THR A 292 -0.87 -15.03 -3.18
C THR A 292 0.17 -13.91 -3.20
N ASN A 293 -0.03 -12.89 -2.37
CA ASN A 293 0.92 -11.80 -2.25
C ASN A 293 2.29 -12.29 -1.78
N ALA A 294 3.33 -11.57 -2.19
CA ALA A 294 4.69 -11.79 -1.74
C ALA A 294 5.42 -10.45 -1.50
N GLN A 295 6.60 -10.54 -0.92
CA GLN A 295 7.51 -9.41 -0.74
C GLN A 295 8.83 -9.70 -1.45
N ASP A 296 9.48 -8.64 -1.94
CA ASP A 296 10.77 -8.77 -2.62
C ASP A 296 11.83 -9.31 -1.64
N TYR A 297 12.26 -10.55 -1.87
CA TYR A 297 13.21 -11.24 -1.00
C TYR A 297 14.52 -10.45 -0.88
N ALA A 298 15.07 -9.99 -2.02
CA ALA A 298 16.34 -9.28 -2.08
C ALA A 298 16.34 -8.02 -1.19
N TYR A 299 15.25 -7.27 -1.16
CA TYR A 299 15.10 -6.06 -0.36
C TYR A 299 14.93 -6.35 1.14
N TRP A 300 14.17 -7.38 1.51
CA TRP A 300 13.77 -7.61 2.91
C TRP A 300 14.70 -8.52 3.70
N HIS A 301 15.34 -9.50 3.07
CA HIS A 301 16.17 -10.46 3.79
C HIS A 301 17.45 -9.83 4.36
N ASP A 302 18.10 -10.57 5.26
CA ASP A 302 19.46 -10.29 5.69
C ASP A 302 20.39 -11.35 5.12
N GLN A 303 21.31 -10.95 4.26
CA GLN A 303 22.19 -11.87 3.54
C GLN A 303 23.07 -12.69 4.49
N SER A 304 23.54 -12.09 5.59
CA SER A 304 24.39 -12.78 6.57
C SER A 304 23.63 -13.84 7.36
N LEU A 305 22.34 -13.62 7.67
CA LEU A 305 21.49 -14.67 8.27
C LEU A 305 21.40 -15.89 7.35
N TYR A 306 21.15 -15.67 6.05
CA TYR A 306 21.06 -16.78 5.09
C TYR A 306 22.41 -17.45 4.83
N HIS A 307 23.51 -16.69 4.82
CA HIS A 307 24.84 -17.28 4.73
C HIS A 307 25.11 -18.22 5.91
N ALA A 308 24.80 -17.80 7.15
CA ALA A 308 24.94 -18.65 8.33
C ALA A 308 24.03 -19.90 8.26
N LEU A 309 22.78 -19.72 7.83
CA LEU A 309 21.82 -20.80 7.64
C LEU A 309 22.32 -21.85 6.62
N TYR A 310 22.75 -21.42 5.43
CA TYR A 310 23.24 -22.33 4.40
C TYR A 310 24.59 -22.97 4.75
N SER A 311 25.34 -22.36 5.65
CA SER A 311 26.57 -22.92 6.22
C SER A 311 26.32 -23.86 7.39
N ASN A 312 25.05 -24.04 7.81
CA ASN A 312 24.65 -24.80 8.99
C ASN A 312 25.43 -24.37 10.27
N ASN A 313 25.60 -23.05 10.45
CA ASN A 313 26.37 -22.47 11.55
C ASN A 313 25.44 -21.69 12.51
N ASP A 314 24.98 -22.38 13.55
CA ASP A 314 24.04 -21.83 14.53
C ASP A 314 24.63 -20.67 15.34
N ASP A 315 25.91 -20.73 15.68
CA ASP A 315 26.58 -19.65 16.43
C ASP A 315 26.64 -18.36 15.61
N ALA A 316 26.93 -18.47 14.31
CA ALA A 316 26.91 -17.33 13.39
C ALA A 316 25.49 -16.79 13.19
N LEU A 317 24.49 -17.67 13.13
CA LEU A 317 23.08 -17.28 13.01
C LEU A 317 22.62 -16.50 14.24
N GLN A 318 22.90 -17.03 15.45
CA GLN A 318 22.59 -16.38 16.72
C GLN A 318 23.32 -15.04 16.82
N SER A 319 24.64 -15.01 16.57
CA SER A 319 25.44 -13.79 16.61
C SER A 319 24.91 -12.72 15.66
N ARG A 320 24.51 -13.11 14.44
CA ARG A 320 23.90 -12.19 13.48
C ARG A 320 22.54 -11.68 13.97
N LYS A 321 21.73 -12.55 14.58
CA LYS A 321 20.44 -12.16 15.16
C LYS A 321 20.62 -11.14 16.31
N HIS A 322 21.58 -11.37 17.20
CA HIS A 322 21.92 -10.42 18.27
C HIS A 322 22.33 -9.05 17.71
N PHE A 323 23.17 -9.02 16.67
CA PHE A 323 23.56 -7.78 16.00
C PHE A 323 22.35 -7.03 15.41
N LEU A 324 21.44 -7.75 14.74
CA LEU A 324 20.22 -7.15 14.18
C LEU A 324 19.27 -6.61 15.27
N LYS A 325 19.19 -7.29 16.41
CA LYS A 325 18.45 -6.83 17.60
C LYS A 325 19.06 -5.56 18.16
N GLN A 326 20.39 -5.48 18.27
CA GLN A 326 21.09 -4.28 18.73
C GLN A 326 20.70 -3.05 17.91
N GLN A 327 20.67 -3.15 16.57
CA GLN A 327 20.25 -2.03 15.71
C GLN A 327 18.80 -1.58 15.95
N LEU A 328 17.89 -2.53 16.20
CA LEU A 328 16.51 -2.19 16.57
C LEU A 328 16.46 -1.54 17.96
N PHE A 329 17.27 -2.01 18.90
CA PHE A 329 17.24 -1.54 20.28
C PHE A 329 17.89 -0.17 20.45
N GLU A 330 18.82 0.21 19.57
CA GLU A 330 19.28 1.59 19.44
C GLU A 330 18.11 2.54 19.12
N GLU A 331 17.21 2.14 18.21
CA GLU A 331 16.02 2.92 17.88
C GLU A 331 15.00 2.93 19.04
N VAL A 332 14.88 1.83 19.79
CA VAL A 332 14.05 1.78 21.01
C VAL A 332 14.60 2.73 22.07
N ALA A 333 15.91 2.73 22.29
CA ALA A 333 16.56 3.62 23.26
C ALA A 333 16.41 5.09 22.84
N ASP A 334 16.60 5.40 21.56
CA ASP A 334 16.45 6.77 21.03
C ASP A 334 15.02 7.30 21.19
N GLN A 335 14.01 6.50 20.83
CA GLN A 335 12.62 6.96 20.84
C GLN A 335 11.91 6.86 22.20
N CYS A 336 12.33 5.93 23.07
CA CYS A 336 11.61 5.59 24.30
C CYS A 336 12.47 5.67 25.57
N GLY A 337 13.81 5.75 25.46
CA GLY A 337 14.72 5.75 26.61
C GLY A 337 14.94 4.37 27.23
N GLU A 338 14.42 3.30 26.63
CA GLU A 338 14.52 1.94 27.15
C GLU A 338 15.72 1.18 26.57
N ILE A 339 16.46 0.47 27.42
CA ILE A 339 17.64 -0.31 27.01
C ILE A 339 17.26 -1.80 27.03
N TYR A 340 17.19 -2.40 25.85
CA TYR A 340 16.79 -3.79 25.68
C TYR A 340 17.98 -4.73 25.58
N ASP A 341 17.82 -5.95 26.07
CA ASP A 341 18.82 -7.02 26.01
C ASP A 341 18.59 -7.90 24.76
N THR A 342 19.65 -8.09 23.97
CA THR A 342 19.63 -8.92 22.77
C THR A 342 19.41 -10.41 23.06
N GLY A 343 19.68 -10.88 24.28
CA GLY A 343 19.39 -12.24 24.75
C GLY A 343 17.95 -12.50 25.18
N VAL A 344 17.12 -11.46 25.31
CA VAL A 344 15.73 -11.58 25.78
C VAL A 344 14.75 -11.70 24.60
N LEU A 345 13.76 -12.59 24.73
CA LEU A 345 12.74 -12.80 23.71
C LEU A 345 12.01 -11.49 23.37
N THR A 346 12.10 -11.05 22.12
CA THR A 346 11.49 -9.81 21.66
C THR A 346 10.29 -10.09 20.75
N ILE A 347 9.11 -9.66 21.21
CA ILE A 347 7.84 -9.81 20.51
C ILE A 347 7.47 -8.45 19.90
N VAL A 348 7.19 -8.44 18.61
CA VAL A 348 6.85 -7.22 17.85
C VAL A 348 5.44 -7.30 17.30
N PHE A 349 4.63 -6.28 17.59
CA PHE A 349 3.39 -5.97 16.88
C PHE A 349 3.62 -4.75 16.00
N ALA A 350 3.62 -4.89 14.67
CA ALA A 350 3.83 -3.74 13.78
C ALA A 350 2.94 -3.74 12.54
N ARG A 351 1.81 -3.00 12.62
CA ARG A 351 0.77 -2.95 11.57
C ARG A 351 0.02 -1.60 11.62
N ARG A 352 -0.76 -1.27 10.60
CA ARG A 352 -1.73 -0.16 10.68
C ARG A 352 -2.67 -0.41 11.87
N PHE A 353 -2.92 0.63 12.68
CA PHE A 353 -3.86 0.52 13.79
C PHE A 353 -5.27 0.52 13.25
N GLY A 354 -6.02 -0.53 13.56
CA GLY A 354 -7.43 -0.68 13.22
C GLY A 354 -8.06 -1.74 14.12
N GLY A 355 -9.35 -1.59 14.44
CA GLY A 355 -10.02 -2.43 15.44
C GLY A 355 -9.91 -3.92 15.16
N TYR A 356 -10.04 -4.33 13.89
CA TYR A 356 -9.92 -5.74 13.50
C TYR A 356 -8.48 -6.29 13.59
N LYS A 357 -7.44 -5.44 13.57
CA LYS A 357 -6.03 -5.85 13.74
C LYS A 357 -5.67 -6.13 15.20
N ARG A 358 -6.53 -5.72 16.14
CA ARG A 358 -6.43 -5.95 17.60
C ARG A 358 -5.07 -5.52 18.22
N PRO A 359 -4.61 -4.26 18.03
CA PRO A 359 -3.34 -3.79 18.62
C PRO A 359 -3.31 -3.88 20.15
N GLU A 360 -4.48 -3.76 20.79
CA GLU A 360 -4.63 -3.79 22.25
C GLU A 360 -4.89 -5.20 22.82
N LEU A 361 -4.80 -6.26 21.99
CA LEU A 361 -5.20 -7.62 22.41
C LEU A 361 -4.50 -8.07 23.71
N LEU A 362 -3.21 -7.77 23.85
CA LEU A 362 -2.43 -8.11 25.03
C LEU A 362 -2.88 -7.35 26.29
N LEU A 363 -3.48 -6.17 26.13
CA LEU A 363 -3.91 -5.29 27.23
C LEU A 363 -5.33 -5.59 27.72
N ASN A 364 -6.11 -6.38 26.98
CA ASN A 364 -7.48 -6.75 27.38
C ASN A 364 -7.54 -7.50 28.72
N ASN A 365 -6.47 -8.21 29.10
CA ASN A 365 -6.33 -8.83 30.42
C ASN A 365 -5.03 -8.36 31.07
N MET A 366 -5.13 -7.26 31.83
CA MET A 366 -3.99 -6.62 32.47
C MET A 366 -3.28 -7.52 33.50
N GLU A 367 -4.01 -8.39 34.20
CA GLU A 367 -3.38 -9.34 35.13
C GLU A 367 -2.47 -10.32 34.40
N ARG A 368 -2.93 -10.86 33.27
CA ARG A 368 -2.12 -11.75 32.42
C ARG A 368 -0.97 -11.00 31.77
N PHE A 369 -1.21 -9.78 31.28
CA PHE A 369 -0.17 -8.92 30.72
C PHE A 369 0.97 -8.70 31.72
N GLN A 370 0.63 -8.26 32.94
CA GLN A 370 1.61 -8.04 34.01
C GLN A 370 2.39 -9.32 34.34
N LYS A 371 1.72 -10.47 34.44
CA LYS A 371 2.39 -11.77 34.64
C LYS A 371 3.41 -12.11 33.55
N ILE A 372 3.16 -11.69 32.30
CA ILE A 372 4.07 -11.90 31.18
C ILE A 372 5.26 -10.94 31.27
N VAL A 373 5.01 -9.63 31.36
CA VAL A 373 6.09 -8.62 31.27
C VAL A 373 6.95 -8.54 32.53
N THR A 374 6.49 -9.03 33.67
CA THR A 374 7.28 -9.05 34.93
C THR A 374 7.92 -10.41 35.23
N ASN A 375 7.83 -11.38 34.31
CA ASN A 375 8.37 -12.71 34.54
C ASN A 375 9.90 -12.72 34.52
N LYS A 376 10.52 -12.95 35.67
CA LYS A 376 11.99 -12.98 35.81
C LYS A 376 12.65 -14.26 35.31
N THR A 377 11.94 -15.39 35.25
CA THR A 377 12.50 -16.67 34.78
C THR A 377 12.35 -16.85 33.28
N ARG A 378 11.38 -16.17 32.66
CA ARG A 378 11.14 -16.14 31.22
C ARG A 378 10.90 -14.69 30.77
N PRO A 379 11.94 -13.84 30.80
CA PRO A 379 11.79 -12.43 30.46
C PRO A 379 11.37 -12.26 29.00
N VAL A 380 10.59 -11.21 28.74
CA VAL A 380 10.17 -10.81 27.40
C VAL A 380 10.32 -9.30 27.22
N GLN A 381 10.45 -8.88 25.97
CA GLN A 381 10.45 -7.48 25.53
C GLN A 381 9.34 -7.31 24.50
N LEU A 382 8.54 -6.25 24.61
CA LEU A 382 7.40 -5.99 23.73
C LEU A 382 7.58 -4.67 22.99
N ILE A 383 7.43 -4.71 21.66
CA ILE A 383 7.48 -3.51 20.82
C ILE A 383 6.19 -3.40 20.01
N TRP A 384 5.53 -2.25 20.09
CA TRP A 384 4.46 -1.85 19.18
C TRP A 384 4.97 -0.83 18.18
N ALA A 385 4.50 -0.91 16.94
CA ALA A 385 4.69 0.14 15.95
C ALA A 385 3.52 0.18 14.97
N GLY A 386 3.25 1.34 14.39
CA GLY A 386 2.18 1.46 13.41
C GLY A 386 1.56 2.83 13.37
N LYS A 387 0.92 3.11 12.23
CA LYS A 387 0.23 4.36 11.95
C LYS A 387 -1.29 4.14 12.04
N PRO A 388 -2.01 4.79 12.97
CA PRO A 388 -3.46 4.96 12.87
C PRO A 388 -3.88 5.73 11.62
N TYR A 389 -5.15 5.64 11.23
CA TYR A 389 -5.69 6.57 10.24
C TYR A 389 -5.86 7.95 10.88
N PRO A 390 -5.43 9.06 10.24
CA PRO A 390 -5.49 10.40 10.84
C PRO A 390 -6.87 10.81 11.35
N MET A 391 -7.94 10.34 10.72
CA MET A 391 -9.32 10.65 11.10
C MET A 391 -9.98 9.54 11.95
N ASP A 392 -9.26 8.48 12.29
CA ASP A 392 -9.75 7.42 13.18
C ASP A 392 -9.32 7.72 14.62
N HIS A 393 -10.12 8.54 15.29
CA HIS A 393 -9.89 8.91 16.68
C HIS A 393 -9.88 7.69 17.63
N SER A 394 -10.57 6.61 17.28
CA SER A 394 -10.58 5.39 18.09
C SER A 394 -9.24 4.65 18.02
N ALA A 395 -8.65 4.57 16.82
CA ALA A 395 -7.33 3.97 16.61
C ALA A 395 -6.21 4.84 17.22
N ILE A 396 -6.35 6.16 17.18
CA ILE A 396 -5.43 7.10 17.86
C ILE A 396 -5.51 6.91 19.38
N ALA A 397 -6.72 6.85 19.95
CA ALA A 397 -6.90 6.61 21.38
C ALA A 397 -6.34 5.24 21.82
N ALA A 398 -6.47 4.20 20.99
CA ALA A 398 -5.85 2.90 21.23
C ALA A 398 -4.31 2.98 21.22
N PHE A 399 -3.72 3.73 20.28
CA PHE A 399 -2.28 4.00 20.25
C PHE A 399 -1.82 4.67 21.54
N ASP A 400 -2.49 5.76 21.93
CA ASP A 400 -2.13 6.54 23.13
C ASP A 400 -2.33 5.72 24.42
N ARG A 401 -3.33 4.82 24.47
CA ARG A 401 -3.51 3.89 25.59
C ARG A 401 -2.33 2.92 25.71
N ILE A 402 -1.88 2.33 24.60
CA ILE A 402 -0.73 1.43 24.60
C ILE A 402 0.54 2.19 25.06
N VAL A 403 0.75 3.42 24.56
CA VAL A 403 1.86 4.28 25.02
C VAL A 403 1.82 4.47 26.54
N ASN A 404 0.65 4.81 27.09
CA ASN A 404 0.51 5.03 28.53
C ASN A 404 0.77 3.76 29.35
N VAL A 405 0.39 2.59 28.85
CA VAL A 405 0.74 1.32 29.50
C VAL A 405 2.23 1.03 29.42
N CYS A 406 2.86 1.25 28.27
CA CYS A 406 4.29 0.97 28.08
C CYS A 406 5.17 1.78 29.03
N LYS A 407 4.80 3.02 29.37
CA LYS A 407 5.51 3.86 30.36
C LYS A 407 5.64 3.21 31.75
N MET A 408 4.81 2.23 32.08
CA MET A 408 4.84 1.54 33.37
C MET A 408 5.83 0.37 33.41
N TYR A 409 6.40 -0.03 32.28
CA TYR A 409 7.21 -1.24 32.16
C TYR A 409 8.47 -1.00 31.31
N PRO A 410 9.69 -1.22 31.85
CA PRO A 410 10.94 -0.92 31.14
C PRO A 410 11.25 -1.86 29.96
N ASN A 411 10.41 -2.89 29.76
CA ASN A 411 10.51 -3.87 28.69
C ASN A 411 9.34 -3.76 27.69
N CYS A 412 8.66 -2.62 27.65
CA CYS A 412 7.59 -2.32 26.70
C CYS A 412 7.84 -0.98 25.99
N ALA A 413 7.81 -0.96 24.67
CA ALA A 413 8.06 0.24 23.87
C ALA A 413 7.04 0.40 22.74
N VAL A 414 6.73 1.66 22.40
CA VAL A 414 5.91 2.00 21.24
C VAL A 414 6.72 2.91 20.34
N LEU A 415 7.01 2.50 19.11
CA LEU A 415 7.79 3.29 18.16
C LEU A 415 6.87 4.01 17.16
N VAL A 416 7.22 5.25 16.84
CA VAL A 416 6.57 6.09 15.83
C VAL A 416 7.36 6.11 14.53
N GLY A 417 6.74 6.58 13.44
CA GLY A 417 7.39 6.65 12.14
C GLY A 417 7.45 5.30 11.44
N TYR A 418 6.43 4.46 11.61
CA TYR A 418 6.35 3.13 11.00
C TYR A 418 6.29 3.21 9.46
N GLU A 419 7.46 3.10 8.86
CA GLU A 419 7.76 3.22 7.43
C GLU A 419 8.81 2.18 7.03
N LEU A 420 9.30 2.19 5.78
CA LEU A 420 10.21 1.16 5.27
C LEU A 420 11.45 0.93 6.16
N LYS A 421 12.12 2.00 6.61
CA LYS A 421 13.32 1.90 7.46
C LYS A 421 13.02 1.22 8.79
N LEU A 422 12.06 1.76 9.55
CA LEU A 422 11.68 1.21 10.85
C LEU A 422 11.10 -0.21 10.71
N SER A 423 10.29 -0.47 9.67
CA SER A 423 9.76 -1.80 9.37
C SER A 423 10.87 -2.83 9.14
N LYS A 424 11.97 -2.45 8.49
CA LYS A 424 13.13 -3.33 8.26
C LYS A 424 13.86 -3.64 9.57
N LEU A 425 14.07 -2.64 10.43
CA LEU A 425 14.64 -2.85 11.78
C LEU A 425 13.77 -3.79 12.62
N LEU A 426 12.46 -3.53 12.67
CA LEU A 426 11.50 -4.33 13.42
C LEU A 426 11.49 -5.79 12.99
N LYS A 427 11.44 -6.06 11.67
CA LYS A 427 11.45 -7.45 11.15
C LYS A 427 12.75 -8.18 11.43
N ARG A 428 13.89 -7.47 11.36
CA ARG A 428 15.22 -8.01 11.63
C ARG A 428 15.45 -8.30 13.11
N GLY A 429 14.98 -7.42 14.00
CA GLY A 429 15.14 -7.58 15.46
C GLY A 429 14.03 -8.39 16.15
N ALA A 430 12.91 -8.69 15.50
CA ALA A 430 11.85 -9.49 16.09
C ALA A 430 12.26 -10.96 16.22
N ASP A 431 12.07 -11.56 17.40
CA ASP A 431 12.09 -13.02 17.56
C ASP A 431 10.70 -13.60 17.26
N VAL A 432 9.67 -12.89 17.69
CA VAL A 432 8.27 -13.22 17.42
C VAL A 432 7.58 -12.05 16.73
N TRP A 433 6.95 -12.32 15.57
CA TRP A 433 6.08 -11.39 14.88
C TRP A 433 4.63 -11.67 15.22
N LEU A 434 3.98 -10.77 15.95
CA LEU A 434 2.61 -10.94 16.41
C LEU A 434 1.62 -10.43 15.34
N ASN A 435 0.85 -11.36 14.78
CA ASN A 435 -0.15 -11.07 13.75
C ASN A 435 -1.52 -11.62 14.13
N VAL A 436 -2.34 -10.85 14.83
CA VAL A 436 -3.59 -11.34 15.43
C VAL A 436 -4.82 -10.59 14.89
N PRO A 437 -5.12 -10.59 13.57
CA PRO A 437 -6.34 -9.99 13.05
C PRO A 437 -7.59 -10.77 13.54
N ARG A 438 -8.78 -10.18 13.45
CA ARG A 438 -10.04 -10.94 13.57
C ARG A 438 -10.17 -11.86 12.35
N LEU A 439 -10.57 -13.11 12.59
CA LEU A 439 -10.74 -14.12 11.54
C LEU A 439 -11.64 -13.60 10.42
N THR A 440 -11.28 -13.85 9.16
CA THR A 440 -11.93 -13.39 7.92
C THR A 440 -11.76 -11.92 7.56
N HIS A 441 -11.14 -11.09 8.41
CA HIS A 441 -10.90 -9.67 8.11
C HIS A 441 -9.49 -9.41 7.56
N GLU A 442 -8.70 -10.45 7.31
CA GLU A 442 -7.40 -10.35 6.67
C GLU A 442 -7.42 -10.99 5.27
N ALA A 443 -7.22 -10.19 4.22
CA ALA A 443 -7.13 -10.72 2.87
C ALA A 443 -5.82 -11.49 2.61
N SER A 444 -4.70 -11.01 3.15
CA SER A 444 -3.38 -11.64 2.97
C SER A 444 -2.50 -11.27 4.16
N GLY A 445 -1.34 -10.63 3.99
CA GLY A 445 -0.56 -10.07 5.09
C GLY A 445 0.95 -10.17 4.87
N THR A 446 1.51 -9.25 4.10
CA THR A 446 2.91 -9.34 3.67
C THR A 446 3.96 -9.06 4.75
N SER A 447 3.57 -8.47 5.89
CA SER A 447 4.50 -8.16 6.98
C SER A 447 5.06 -9.42 7.65
N GLY A 448 4.24 -10.45 7.82
CA GLY A 448 4.67 -11.69 8.47
C GLY A 448 5.58 -12.54 7.59
N MET A 449 5.36 -12.52 6.27
CA MET A 449 6.26 -13.10 5.27
C MET A 449 7.66 -12.47 5.35
N SER A 450 7.73 -11.14 5.35
CA SER A 450 9.01 -10.42 5.42
C SER A 450 9.66 -10.48 6.81
N ALA A 451 8.90 -10.71 7.88
CA ALA A 451 9.45 -11.04 9.19
C ALA A 451 10.06 -12.46 9.21
N ALA A 452 9.39 -13.43 8.59
CA ALA A 452 9.91 -14.81 8.46
C ALA A 452 11.22 -14.87 7.66
N MET A 453 11.36 -14.04 6.61
CA MET A 453 12.63 -13.84 5.89
C MET A 453 13.79 -13.35 6.78
N ASN A 454 13.53 -12.95 8.02
CA ASN A 454 14.54 -12.48 8.97
C ASN A 454 14.56 -13.34 10.26
N GLY A 455 14.05 -14.57 10.18
CA GLY A 455 14.07 -15.56 11.26
C GLY A 455 13.08 -15.30 12.39
N ALA A 456 12.10 -14.41 12.20
CA ALA A 456 11.05 -14.19 13.18
C ALA A 456 9.97 -15.28 13.08
N LEU A 457 9.56 -15.84 14.22
CA LEU A 457 8.44 -16.78 14.30
C LEU A 457 7.11 -16.01 14.27
N ASN A 458 6.20 -16.41 13.40
CA ASN A 458 4.87 -15.79 13.34
C ASN A 458 3.95 -16.41 14.40
N VAL A 459 3.35 -15.56 15.25
CA VAL A 459 2.22 -15.94 16.10
C VAL A 459 0.97 -15.32 15.50
N SER A 460 0.14 -16.15 14.88
CA SER A 460 -1.02 -15.72 14.10
C SER A 460 -2.24 -16.61 14.29
N ILE A 461 -3.36 -16.17 13.75
CA ILE A 461 -4.55 -17.00 13.53
C ILE A 461 -4.53 -17.59 12.10
N PRO A 462 -5.25 -18.69 11.82
CA PRO A 462 -5.35 -19.28 10.48
C PRO A 462 -6.23 -18.43 9.55
N ASP A 463 -5.75 -17.24 9.21
CA ASP A 463 -6.43 -16.25 8.37
C ASP A 463 -5.45 -15.57 7.40
N GLY A 464 -5.98 -15.00 6.32
CA GLY A 464 -5.18 -14.38 5.27
C GLY A 464 -4.16 -15.33 4.67
N TRP A 465 -2.89 -14.92 4.68
CA TRP A 465 -1.76 -15.67 4.11
C TRP A 465 -1.25 -16.83 4.99
N PHE A 466 -1.56 -16.83 6.29
CA PHE A 466 -0.90 -17.72 7.24
C PHE A 466 -1.15 -19.23 7.01
N PRO A 467 -2.31 -19.66 6.48
CA PRO A 467 -2.55 -21.08 6.15
C PRO A 467 -1.89 -21.57 4.86
N GLU A 468 -1.26 -20.68 4.09
CA GLU A 468 -0.57 -21.00 2.83
C GLU A 468 0.86 -21.45 3.09
#